data_AF-A0A378BRC3-F1
#
_entry.id   AF-A0A378BRC3-F1
#
_cell.length_a   1.000
_cell.length_b   1.000
_cell.length_c   1.000
_cell.angle_alpha   90.00
_cell.angle_beta   90.00
_cell.angle_gamma   90.00
#
_symmetry.space_group_name_H-M   'P 1'
#
loop_
_entity.id
_entity.type
_entity.pdbx_description
1 polymer ?
#
loop_
_entity_poly.entity_id
_entity_poly.type
_entity_poly.pdbx_seq_one_letter_code
_entity_poly.pdbx_strand_id
1 'polypeptide(L)'
;MLDGVDLARVPPYQRPINMMFQSYALFPHMTVEQNIAFGLKQDRLPKAEITARVQEMLALVHMQEFAKRKPHQLSGGQRQRVALARSLAKRPKLLLLDEPMGALDKKLRDRMQLEGGGYS
;
A
#
# COMPACT_ATOMS: atom_id res chain seq x y z
N MET A 1 -15.18 -0.58 -18.65
CA MET A 1 -15.79 0.56 -17.94
C MET A 1 -15.53 0.40 -16.45
N LEU A 2 -14.93 1.41 -15.81
CA LEU A 2 -15.00 1.64 -14.37
C LEU A 2 -15.71 2.99 -14.24
N ASP A 3 -16.77 3.07 -13.44
CA ASP A 3 -17.60 4.27 -13.24
C ASP A 3 -18.16 4.93 -14.52
N GLY A 4 -18.60 4.13 -15.51
CA GLY A 4 -19.19 4.67 -16.74
C GLY A 4 -18.22 5.43 -17.65
N VAL A 5 -16.93 5.51 -17.28
CA VAL A 5 -15.88 6.09 -18.11
C VAL A 5 -15.17 4.97 -18.86
N ASP A 6 -15.14 5.12 -20.18
CA ASP A 6 -14.32 4.29 -21.06
C ASP A 6 -12.84 4.62 -20.84
N LEU A 7 -12.20 3.84 -19.97
CA LEU A 7 -10.77 3.90 -19.67
C LEU A 7 -9.89 3.63 -20.90
N ALA A 8 -10.43 3.32 -22.08
CA ALA A 8 -9.64 3.24 -23.31
C ALA A 8 -9.13 4.62 -23.78
N ARG A 9 -9.77 5.73 -23.38
CA ARG A 9 -9.47 7.08 -23.90
C ARG A 9 -8.71 8.01 -22.95
N VAL A 10 -8.47 7.61 -21.70
CA VAL A 10 -7.70 8.42 -20.74
C VAL A 10 -6.20 8.13 -20.92
N PRO A 11 -5.35 9.14 -21.18
CA PRO A 11 -3.92 8.91 -21.31
C PRO A 11 -3.33 8.27 -20.04
N PRO A 12 -2.34 7.35 -20.15
CA PRO A 12 -1.81 6.60 -19.01
C PRO A 12 -1.35 7.48 -17.84
N TYR A 13 -0.87 8.69 -18.12
CA TYR A 13 -0.35 9.64 -17.13
C TYR A 13 -1.42 10.39 -16.32
N GLN A 14 -2.70 10.32 -16.71
CA GLN A 14 -3.82 10.97 -16.00
C GLN A 14 -4.67 9.99 -15.18
N ARG A 15 -4.36 8.69 -15.24
CA ARG A 15 -5.13 7.69 -14.50
C ARG A 15 -4.64 7.65 -13.05
N PRO A 16 -5.52 7.72 -12.04
CA PRO A 16 -5.16 7.56 -10.64
C PRO A 16 -4.95 6.09 -10.28
N ILE A 17 -4.17 5.37 -11.10
CA ILE A 17 -3.89 3.94 -10.95
C ILE A 17 -2.44 3.78 -10.49
N ASN A 18 -2.24 3.31 -9.26
CA ASN A 18 -0.93 2.83 -8.84
C ASN A 18 -0.81 1.35 -9.23
N MET A 19 0.01 1.06 -10.24
CA MET A 19 0.38 -0.31 -10.59
C MET A 19 1.52 -0.78 -9.69
N MET A 20 1.30 -1.84 -8.90
CA MET A 20 2.34 -2.46 -8.09
C MET A 20 3.04 -3.55 -8.92
N PHE A 21 4.19 -3.23 -9.51
CA PHE A 21 5.02 -4.23 -10.18
C PHE A 21 5.70 -5.17 -9.19
N GLN A 22 5.99 -6.40 -9.65
CA GLN A 22 6.60 -7.55 -8.96
C GLN A 22 7.97 -7.30 -8.28
N SER A 23 8.49 -6.08 -8.29
CA SER A 23 9.61 -5.70 -7.42
C SER A 23 9.05 -5.14 -6.12
N TYR A 24 9.18 -5.92 -5.04
CA TYR A 24 9.13 -5.42 -3.66
C TYR A 24 10.28 -4.43 -3.43
N ALA A 25 10.32 -3.31 -4.16
CA ALA A 25 11.39 -2.34 -4.18
C ALA A 25 11.34 -1.52 -2.89
N LEU A 26 11.50 -2.20 -1.76
CA LEU A 26 11.76 -1.62 -0.46
C LEU A 26 13.14 -0.99 -0.53
N PHE A 27 13.27 0.20 0.03
CA PHE A 27 14.55 0.87 0.13
C PHE A 27 15.42 0.09 1.13
N PRO A 28 16.52 -0.54 0.72
CA PRO A 28 17.27 -1.49 1.54
C PRO A 28 18.00 -0.83 2.73
N HIS A 29 18.26 0.47 2.60
CA HIS A 29 18.89 1.30 3.61
C HIS A 29 17.90 1.87 4.64
N MET A 30 16.59 1.79 4.37
CA MET A 30 15.54 2.29 5.25
C MET A 30 14.94 1.17 6.12
N THR A 31 14.45 1.50 7.30
CA THR A 31 13.67 0.59 8.15
C THR A 31 12.27 0.36 7.57
N VAL A 32 11.50 -0.59 8.13
CA VAL A 32 10.10 -0.84 7.75
C VAL A 32 9.25 0.43 7.90
N GLU A 33 9.32 1.09 9.06
CA GLU A 33 8.56 2.33 9.31
C GLU A 33 8.95 3.44 8.33
N GLN A 34 10.25 3.54 7.98
CA GLN A 34 10.74 4.53 7.03
C GLN A 34 10.29 4.23 5.60
N ASN A 35 10.26 2.95 5.22
CA ASN A 35 9.72 2.51 3.94
C ASN A 35 8.24 2.91 3.78
N ILE A 36 7.44 2.71 4.83
CA ILE A 36 6.01 3.09 4.83
C ILE A 36 5.85 4.63 4.85
N ALA A 37 6.67 5.33 5.64
CA ALA A 37 6.63 6.79 5.76
C ALA A 37 7.09 7.53 4.50
N PHE A 38 7.88 6.89 3.62
CA PHE A 38 8.56 7.56 2.51
C PHE A 38 7.60 8.35 1.61
N GLY A 39 6.52 7.71 1.14
CA GLY A 39 5.53 8.38 0.28
C GLY A 39 4.82 9.53 0.97
N LEU A 40 4.54 9.40 2.27
CA LEU A 40 3.88 10.43 3.08
C LEU A 40 4.78 11.66 3.31
N LYS A 41 6.09 11.42 3.48
CA LYS A 41 7.11 12.49 3.57
C LYS A 41 7.26 13.23 2.25
N GLN A 42 7.21 12.52 1.12
CA GLN A 42 7.23 13.14 -0.20
C GLN A 42 6.00 14.05 -0.42
N ASP A 43 4.85 13.65 0.07
CA ASP A 43 3.61 14.44 0.03
C ASP A 43 3.58 15.58 1.08
N ARG A 44 4.69 15.80 1.82
CA ARG A 44 4.88 16.86 2.82
C ARG A 44 3.82 16.90 3.92
N LEU A 45 3.26 15.74 4.29
CA LEU A 45 2.29 15.66 5.38
C LEU A 45 2.92 16.05 6.73
N PRO A 46 2.13 16.60 7.69
CA PRO A 46 2.61 16.89 9.03
C PRO A 46 3.21 15.66 9.71
N LYS A 47 4.29 15.84 10.47
CA LYS A 47 5.01 14.74 11.12
C LYS A 47 4.09 13.86 11.99
N ALA A 48 3.15 14.48 12.71
CA ALA A 48 2.18 13.76 13.55
C ALA A 48 1.27 12.83 12.71
N GLU A 49 0.80 13.29 11.56
CA GLU A 49 -0.02 12.50 10.64
C GLU A 49 0.77 11.35 10.02
N ILE A 50 2.03 11.59 9.65
CA ILE A 50 2.94 10.55 9.15
C ILE A 50 3.10 9.46 10.22
N THR A 51 3.39 9.84 11.47
CA THR A 51 3.56 8.88 12.55
C THR A 51 2.28 8.08 12.79
N ALA A 52 1.13 8.74 12.89
CA ALA A 52 -0.15 8.07 13.09
C ALA A 52 -0.46 7.08 11.95
N ARG A 53 -0.26 7.50 10.70
CA ARG A 53 -0.50 6.64 9.54
C ARG A 53 0.43 5.44 9.49
N VAL A 54 1.72 5.64 9.79
CA VAL A 54 2.69 4.55 9.79
C VAL A 54 2.31 3.50 10.84
N GLN A 55 1.88 3.93 12.03
CA GLN A 55 1.40 3.02 13.07
C GLN A 55 0.14 2.25 12.65
N GLU A 56 -0.82 2.93 12.02
CA GLU A 56 -2.03 2.30 11.46
C GLU A 56 -1.66 1.22 10.44
N MET A 57 -0.76 1.52 9.50
CA MET A 57 -0.35 0.58 8.46
C MET A 57 0.46 -0.58 9.02
N LEU A 58 1.36 -0.33 9.98
CA LEU A 58 2.09 -1.39 10.68
C LEU A 58 1.13 -2.34 11.38
N ALA A 59 0.07 -1.82 12.00
CA ALA A 59 -0.95 -2.63 12.66
C ALA A 59 -1.80 -3.43 11.68
N LEU A 60 -2.19 -2.82 10.56
CA LEU A 60 -2.95 -3.46 9.50
C LEU A 60 -2.26 -4.72 8.96
N VAL A 61 -0.94 -4.67 8.83
CA VAL A 61 -0.15 -5.78 8.25
C VAL A 61 0.58 -6.62 9.31
N HIS A 62 0.27 -6.44 10.60
CA HIS A 62 0.90 -7.15 11.71
C HIS A 62 2.45 -7.09 11.68
N MET A 63 3.00 -5.88 11.48
CA MET A 63 4.44 -5.63 11.39
C MET A 63 4.99 -4.68 12.47
N GLN A 64 4.23 -4.38 13.53
CA GLN A 64 4.62 -3.43 14.57
C GLN A 64 5.97 -3.78 15.22
N GLU A 65 6.18 -5.05 15.57
CA GLU A 65 7.43 -5.55 16.18
C GLU A 65 8.63 -5.49 15.22
N PHE A 66 8.37 -5.36 13.92
CA PHE A 66 9.39 -5.31 12.88
C PHE A 66 9.64 -3.87 12.38
N ALA A 67 8.99 -2.86 12.96
CA ALA A 67 9.02 -1.47 12.49
C ALA A 67 10.44 -0.92 12.29
N LYS A 68 11.35 -1.26 13.21
CA LYS A 68 12.75 -0.81 13.19
C LYS A 68 13.70 -1.71 12.38
N ARG A 69 13.23 -2.85 11.87
CA ARG A 69 14.06 -3.75 11.06
C ARG A 69 14.25 -3.21 9.65
N LYS A 70 15.33 -3.62 9.00
CA LYS A 70 15.61 -3.36 7.58
C LYS A 70 15.09 -4.52 6.71
N PRO A 71 14.81 -4.29 5.41
CA PRO A 71 14.24 -5.31 4.51
C PRO A 71 14.99 -6.64 4.44
N HIS A 72 16.32 -6.63 4.60
CA HIS A 72 17.13 -7.85 4.59
C HIS A 72 16.95 -8.73 5.84
N GLN A 73 16.37 -8.19 6.92
CA GLN A 73 16.10 -8.91 8.18
C GLN A 73 14.69 -9.52 8.21
N LEU A 74 13.97 -9.45 7.09
CA LEU A 74 12.58 -9.90 6.96
C LEU A 74 12.51 -11.14 6.07
N SER A 75 11.54 -12.02 6.35
CA SER A 75 11.18 -13.11 5.43
C SER A 75 10.53 -12.57 4.15
N GLY A 76 10.39 -13.41 3.12
CA GLY A 76 9.70 -13.04 1.87
C GLY A 76 8.29 -12.52 2.11
N GLY A 77 7.47 -13.25 2.87
CA GLY A 77 6.11 -12.83 3.22
C GLY A 77 6.04 -11.55 4.07
N GLN A 78 7.02 -11.33 4.95
CA GLN A 78 7.14 -10.07 5.68
C GLN A 78 7.47 -8.89 4.75
N ARG A 79 8.38 -9.06 3.79
CA ARG A 79 8.68 -8.02 2.78
C ARG A 79 7.44 -7.69 1.93
N GLN A 80 6.65 -8.69 1.56
CA GLN A 80 5.39 -8.49 0.83
C GLN A 80 4.40 -7.65 1.65
N ARG A 81 4.21 -7.97 2.94
CA ARG A 81 3.35 -7.20 3.85
C ARG A 81 3.80 -5.74 3.99
N VAL A 82 5.10 -5.49 4.08
CA VAL A 82 5.65 -4.12 4.15
C VAL A 82 5.43 -3.36 2.84
N ALA A 83 5.62 -4.03 1.69
CA ALA A 83 5.36 -3.41 0.39
C ALA A 83 3.88 -3.03 0.24
N LEU A 84 2.97 -3.91 0.67
CA LEU A 84 1.53 -3.64 0.72
C LEU A 84 1.20 -2.45 1.63
N ALA A 85 1.72 -2.43 2.86
CA ALA A 85 1.55 -1.31 3.79
C ALA A 85 2.00 0.02 3.19
N ARG A 86 3.13 0.03 2.48
CA ARG A 86 3.64 1.21 1.77
C ARG A 86 2.70 1.66 0.65
N SER A 87 2.18 0.74 -0.15
CA SER A 87 1.22 1.04 -1.21
C SER A 87 -0.09 1.61 -0.64
N LEU A 88 -0.57 1.06 0.48
CA LEU A 88 -1.81 1.51 1.15
C LEU A 88 -1.65 2.84 1.89
N ALA A 89 -0.46 3.16 2.40
CA ALA A 89 -0.20 4.39 3.14
C ALA A 89 -0.62 5.64 2.34
N LYS A 90 -0.41 5.63 1.01
CA LYS A 90 -0.77 6.74 0.11
C LYS A 90 -2.27 6.85 -0.21
N ARG A 91 -3.14 6.01 0.36
CA ARG A 91 -4.59 5.94 0.05
C ARG A 91 -4.88 5.89 -1.47
N PRO A 92 -4.36 4.90 -2.19
CA PRO A 92 -4.68 4.75 -3.61
C PRO A 92 -6.18 4.41 -3.77
N LYS A 93 -6.83 4.99 -4.78
CA LYS A 93 -8.22 4.67 -5.14
C LYS A 93 -8.39 3.28 -5.77
N LEU A 94 -7.30 2.73 -6.33
CA LEU A 94 -7.28 1.41 -6.93
C LEU A 94 -5.90 0.79 -6.70
N LEU A 95 -5.87 -0.45 -6.19
CA LEU A 95 -4.66 -1.25 -6.06
C LEU A 95 -4.84 -2.53 -6.88
N LEU A 96 -4.08 -2.66 -7.96
CA LEU A 96 -4.05 -3.89 -8.77
C LEU A 96 -3.01 -4.83 -8.16
N LEU A 97 -3.46 -6.06 -7.85
CA LEU A 97 -2.66 -7.10 -7.21
C LEU A 97 -2.67 -8.31 -8.13
N ASP A 98 -1.50 -8.63 -8.68
CA ASP A 98 -1.29 -9.76 -9.58
C ASP A 98 -0.58 -10.84 -8.76
N GLU A 99 -1.34 -11.84 -8.28
CA GLU A 99 -0.98 -13.12 -7.60
C GLU A 99 -1.99 -13.46 -6.46
N PRO A 100 -2.29 -14.75 -6.19
CA PRO A 100 -3.30 -15.16 -5.23
C PRO A 100 -2.81 -14.86 -3.81
N MET A 101 -3.33 -13.77 -3.26
CA MET A 101 -3.04 -13.31 -1.90
C MET A 101 -3.70 -14.21 -0.84
N GLY A 102 -3.29 -15.47 -0.75
CA GLY A 102 -3.74 -16.41 0.28
C GLY A 102 -3.50 -15.90 1.71
N ALA A 103 -2.59 -14.93 1.88
CA ALA A 103 -2.19 -14.37 3.18
C ALA A 103 -2.80 -13.00 3.51
N LEU A 104 -3.68 -12.42 2.69
CA LEU A 104 -4.39 -11.20 3.09
C LEU A 104 -5.60 -11.56 3.96
N ASP A 105 -5.54 -11.11 5.21
CA ASP A 105 -6.62 -11.22 6.19
C ASP A 105 -7.94 -10.66 5.60
N LYS A 106 -9.06 -11.31 5.94
CA LYS A 106 -10.41 -11.00 5.44
C LYS A 106 -10.75 -9.52 5.61
N LYS A 107 -10.29 -8.91 6.71
CA LYS A 107 -10.49 -7.47 7.03
C LYS A 107 -9.87 -6.51 6.00
N LEU A 108 -8.80 -6.92 5.31
CA LEU A 108 -8.16 -6.10 4.28
C LEU A 108 -8.82 -6.32 2.92
N ARG A 109 -9.36 -7.52 2.66
CA ARG A 109 -10.22 -7.77 1.49
C ARG A 109 -11.52 -6.98 1.57
N ASP A 110 -12.16 -6.96 2.73
CA ASP A 110 -13.42 -6.23 2.93
C ASP A 110 -13.24 -4.72 2.70
N ARG A 111 -12.11 -4.14 3.17
CA ARG A 111 -11.78 -2.73 2.89
C ARG A 111 -11.45 -2.44 1.43
N MET A 112 -10.93 -3.40 0.67
CA MET A 112 -10.70 -3.24 -0.77
C MET A 112 -11.98 -3.43 -1.61
N GLN A 113 -12.91 -4.26 -1.14
CA GLN A 113 -14.19 -4.51 -1.84
C GLN A 113 -15.25 -3.45 -1.56
N LEU A 114 -15.22 -2.80 -0.38
CA LEU A 114 -16.21 -1.79 0.02
C LEU A 114 -16.19 -0.50 -0.82
N GLU A 115 -15.14 -0.20 -1.58
CA GLU A 115 -15.12 0.97 -2.48
C GLU A 115 -15.61 0.66 -3.91
N GLY A 116 -15.96 -0.60 -4.21
CA GLY A 116 -16.48 -1.01 -5.52
C GLY A 116 -18.00 -1.22 -5.59
N GLY A 117 -18.73 -1.00 -4.49
CA GLY A 117 -20.16 -1.31 -4.39
C GLY A 117 -20.96 -0.14 -3.82
N GLY A 118 -21.15 0.91 -4.60
CA GLY A 118 -21.90 2.08 -4.15
C GLY A 118 -22.28 3.04 -5.27
N TYR A 119 -22.91 2.54 -6.33
CA TYR A 119 -23.72 3.36 -7.24
C TYR A 119 -24.92 2.53 -7.73
N SER A 120 -26.06 2.69 -7.04
CA SER A 120 -27.37 2.71 -7.70
C SER A 120 -27.57 4.08 -8.36
#